data_AF-A0A7X8QJP7-F1
#
_entry.id   AF-A0A7X8QJP7-F1
#
_cell.length_a   1.000
_cell.length_b   1.000
_cell.length_c   1.000
_cell.angle_alpha   90.00
_cell.angle_beta   90.00
_cell.angle_gamma   90.00
#
_symmetry.space_group_name_H-M   'P 1'
#
loop_
_entity.id
_entity.type
_entity.pdbx_description
1 polymer ?
#
loop_
_entity_poly.entity_id
_entity_poly.type
_entity_poly.pdbx_seq_one_letter_code
_entity_poly.pdbx_strand_id
1 'polypeptide(L)' 'MKKVKIIIADPDEQYLAPIESKFLQEFDDGIDLEMITDVAYFAEFFATPQKADVLIIGETMYSL' A
#
# COMPACT_ATOMS: atom_id res chain seq x y z
N MET A 1 -3.03 14.20 -15.46
CA MET A 1 -2.27 12.96 -15.72
C MET A 1 -2.85 11.87 -14.85
N LYS A 2 -2.85 10.60 -15.27
CA LYS A 2 -3.32 9.50 -14.40
C LYS A 2 -2.22 9.24 -13.36
N LYS A 3 -2.53 9.39 -12.07
CA LYS A 3 -1.61 9.01 -10.99
C LYS A 3 -1.43 7.50 -10.99
N VAL A 4 -0.20 7.03 -10.74
CA VAL A 4 0.07 5.59 -10.56
C VAL A 4 -0.44 5.19 -9.18
N LYS A 5 -1.39 4.25 -9.12
CA LYS A 5 -1.96 3.79 -7.84
C LYS A 5 -1.15 2.61 -7.29
N ILE A 6 -0.54 2.83 -6.13
CA ILE A 6 0.31 1.86 -5.43
C ILE A 6 -0.38 1.52 -4.11
N ILE A 7 -0.52 0.24 -3.82
CA ILE A 7 -1.06 -0.24 -2.53
C ILE A 7 0.01 -1.10 -1.87
N ILE A 8 0.35 -0.78 -0.63
CA ILE A 8 1.32 -1.54 0.18
C ILE A 8 0.60 -2.00 1.45
N ALA A 9 0.54 -3.32 1.68
CA ALA A 9 -0.07 -3.91 2.85
C ALA A 9 0.95 -4.74 3.64
N ASP A 10 1.34 -4.27 4.82
CA ASP A 10 2.29 -4.94 5.71
C ASP A 10 2.07 -4.46 7.16
N PRO A 11 2.00 -5.34 8.18
CA PRO A 11 1.80 -4.92 9.56
C PRO A 11 3.01 -4.20 10.18
N ASP A 12 4.19 -4.28 9.55
CA ASP A 12 5.40 -3.65 10.08
C ASP A 12 5.46 -2.16 9.72
N GLU A 13 4.89 -1.32 10.59
CA GLU A 13 4.95 0.13 10.46
C GLU A 13 6.39 0.68 10.43
N GLN A 14 7.33 0.03 11.13
CA GLN A 14 8.73 0.49 11.17
C GLN A 14 9.43 0.26 9.84
N TYR A 15 9.07 -0.81 9.13
CA TYR A 15 9.50 -1.08 7.77
C TYR A 15 8.85 -0.13 6.76
N LEU A 16 7.57 0.18 6.94
CA LEU A 16 6.78 0.99 6.01
C LEU A 16 7.10 2.49 6.08
N ALA A 17 7.36 3.04 7.27
CA ALA A 17 7.67 4.47 7.44
C ALA A 17 8.81 5.02 6.56
N PRO A 18 10.00 4.38 6.45
CA PRO A 18 11.05 4.87 5.57
C PRO A 18 10.71 4.73 4.09
N ILE A 19 9.84 3.79 3.71
CA ILE A 19 9.35 3.62 2.34
C ILE A 19 8.43 4.80 2.00
N GLU A 20 7.41 5.06 2.83
CA GLU A 20 6.49 6.19 2.66
C GLU A 20 7.25 7.50 2.47
N SER A 21 8.23 7.76 3.34
CA SER A 21 9.05 8.98 3.29
C SER A 21 9.80 9.11 1.97
N LYS A 22 10.38 8.02 1.44
CA LYS A 22 11.04 8.04 0.13
C LYS A 22 10.06 8.30 -1.01
N PHE A 23 8.88 7.70 -0.97
CA PHE A 23 7.86 7.91 -1.99
C PHE A 23 7.39 9.37 -2.04
N LEU A 24 7.14 9.98 -0.87
CA LEU A 24 6.76 11.40 -0.77
C LEU A 24 7.89 12.35 -1.24
N GLN A 25 9.15 11.99 -1.00
CA GLN A 25 10.30 12.79 -1.44
C GLN A 25 10.57 12.68 -2.95
N GLU A 26 10.42 11.48 -3.54
CA GLU A 26 10.84 11.22 -4.92
C GLU A 26 9.72 11.40 -5.96
N PHE A 27 8.45 11.22 -5.59
CA PHE A 27 7.37 11.05 -6.58
C PHE A 27 6.28 12.13 -6.61
N ASP A 28 6.35 13.15 -5.75
CA ASP A 28 5.44 14.31 -5.72
C ASP A 28 3.96 13.92 -5.98
N ASP A 29 3.21 14.68 -6.78
CA ASP A 29 1.81 14.40 -7.13
C ASP A 29 1.61 13.28 -8.18
N GLY A 30 2.67 12.58 -8.59
CA GLY A 30 2.62 11.56 -9.65
C GLY A 30 2.00 10.23 -9.22
N ILE A 31 1.89 10.00 -7.91
CA ILE A 31 1.45 8.74 -7.31
C ILE A 31 0.23 8.91 -6.40
N ASP A 32 -0.50 7.82 -6.23
CA ASP A 32 -1.54 7.64 -5.23
C ASP A 32 -1.13 6.43 -4.39
N LEU A 33 -0.64 6.66 -3.18
CA LEU A 33 -0.07 5.65 -2.29
C LEU A 33 -1.05 5.33 -1.16
N GLU A 34 -1.51 4.08 -1.10
CA GLU A 34 -2.32 3.54 0.00
C GLU A 34 -1.44 2.61 0.84
N MET A 35 -1.34 2.87 2.15
CA MET A 35 -0.58 2.05 3.09
C MET A 35 -1.52 1.41 4.12
N ILE A 36 -1.46 0.08 4.21
CA ILE A 36 -2.36 -0.72 5.03
C ILE A 36 -1.53 -1.52 6.04
N THR A 37 -1.60 -1.13 7.31
CA THR A 37 -0.89 -1.83 8.41
C THR A 37 -1.81 -2.68 9.26
N ASP A 38 -3.10 -2.33 9.30
CA ASP A 38 -4.11 -3.06 10.06
C ASP A 38 -4.66 -4.25 9.25
N VAL A 39 -4.59 -5.44 9.85
CA VAL A 39 -5.02 -6.70 9.22
C VAL A 39 -6.54 -6.74 9.01
N ALA A 40 -7.32 -6.19 9.93
CA ALA A 40 -8.79 -6.16 9.80
C ALA A 40 -9.21 -5.18 8.71
N TYR A 41 -8.57 -4.01 8.64
CA TYR A 41 -8.78 -3.05 7.55
C TYR A 41 -8.36 -3.62 6.20
N PHE A 42 -7.26 -4.38 6.12
CA PHE A 42 -6.88 -5.08 4.89
C PHE A 42 -8.01 -5.99 4.37
N ALA A 43 -8.60 -6.80 5.26
CA ALA A 43 -9.70 -7.69 4.90
C ALA A 43 -10.95 -6.91 4.44
N GLU A 44 -11.28 -5.81 5.10
CA GLU A 44 -12.40 -4.94 4.72
C GLU A 44 -12.14 -4.25 3.37
N PHE A 45 -10.94 -3.71 3.17
CA PHE A 45 -10.54 -3.00 1.97
C PHE A 45 -10.58 -3.91 0.73
N PHE A 46 -10.09 -5.15 0.85
CA PHE A 46 -10.14 -6.15 -0.22
C PHE A 46 -11.42 -6.99 -0.24
N ALA A 47 -12.42 -6.68 0.59
CA ALA A 47 -13.75 -7.30 0.49
C ALA A 47 -14.47 -6.94 -0.83
N THR A 48 -13.97 -5.91 -1.53
CA THR A 48 -14.36 -5.58 -2.91
C THR A 48 -13.14 -5.51 -3.81
N PRO A 49 -13.28 -5.77 -5.13
CA PRO A 49 -12.15 -5.67 -6.05
C PRO A 49 -11.53 -4.28 -6.07
N GLN A 50 -10.21 -4.22 -5.86
CA GLN A 50 -9.45 -2.99 -5.87
C GLN A 50 -8.68 -2.81 -7.17
N LYS A 51 -8.70 -1.58 -7.69
CA LYS A 51 -7.82 -1.20 -8.80
C LYS A 51 -6.50 -0.70 -8.22
N ALA A 52 -5.40 -1.30 -8.65
CA ALA A 52 -4.04 -0.89 -8.36
C ALA A 52 -3.18 -1.08 -9.63
N ASP A 53 -2.22 -0.19 -9.86
CA ASP A 53 -1.20 -0.38 -10.88
C ASP A 53 -0.03 -1.22 -10.29
N VAL A 54 0.22 -1.10 -8.99
CA VAL A 54 1.18 -1.92 -8.22
C VAL A 54 0.57 -2.31 -6.88
N LEU A 55 0.67 -3.60 -6.51
CA LEU A 55 0.24 -4.14 -5.22
C LEU A 55 1.41 -4.88 -4.58
N ILE A 56 1.78 -4.47 -3.37
CA ILE A 56 2.83 -5.08 -2.54
C ILE A 56 2.16 -5.60 -1.28
N ILE A 57 2.30 -6.89 -0.99
CA ILE A 57 1.71 -7.53 0.19
C ILE A 57 2.82 -8.24 0.95
N GLY A 58 2.97 -7.89 2.23
CA GLY A 58 3.84 -8.61 3.16
C GLY A 58 3.36 -10.04 3.34
N GLU A 59 4.28 -10.99 3.48
CA GLU A 59 3.96 -12.43 3.54
C GLU A 59 2.92 -12.76 4.62
N THR A 60 2.97 -12.05 5.76
CA THR A 60 2.05 -12.23 6.89
C THR A 60 0.62 -11.75 6.62
N MET A 61 0.41 -10.88 5.63
CA MET A 61 -0.91 -10.38 5.19
C MET A 61 -1.50 -11.21 4.06
N TYR A 62 -0.70 -12.08 3.44
CA TYR A 62 -1.15 -12.95 2.36
C TYR A 62 -1.65 -14.29 2.92
N SER A 63 -2.87 -14.67 2.54
CA SER A 63 -3.39 -16.02 2.77
C SER A 63 -3.67 -16.70 1.43
N LEU A 64 -3.26 -17.96 1.31
CA LEU A 64 -3.45 -18.81 0.12
C LEU A 64 -4.86 -19.43 0.10
#